data_AF-A0A7X2YZP1-F1
#
_entry.id   AF-A0A7X2YZP1-F1
#
_cell.length_a   1.000
_cell.length_b   1.000
_cell.length_c   1.000
_cell.angle_alpha   90.00
_cell.angle_beta   90.00
_cell.angle_gamma   90.00
#
_symmetry.space_group_name_H-M   'P 1'
#
loop_
_entity.id
_entity.type
_entity.pdbx_description
1 polymer ?
#
loop_
_entity_poly.entity_id
_entity_poly.type
_entity_poly.pdbx_seq_one_letter_code
_entity_poly.pdbx_strand_id
1 'polypeptide(L)'
;MAKHVQEVEETVGLIAMFFDTHHIPLDNKSYRIGQFSPIYEVGYAWELAQKQVLTPKQKEFFQQLARHEITESELMKKGHPYKDPDSFNGNEFKSDPKGAHDLAPPPPTIEFDGAFSYFMKYHDK
;
A
#
# COMPACT_ATOMS: atom_id res chain seq x y z
N MET A 1 5.72 25.29 9.63
CA MET A 1 5.59 24.19 10.61
C MET A 1 4.54 23.16 10.18
N ALA A 2 3.30 23.54 9.82
CA ALA A 2 2.26 22.59 9.41
C ALA A 2 2.64 21.62 8.27
N LYS A 3 3.31 22.12 7.23
CA LYS A 3 3.72 21.30 6.08
C LYS A 3 4.70 20.17 6.43
N HIS A 4 5.56 20.40 7.42
CA HIS A 4 6.58 19.44 7.83
C HIS A 4 6.03 18.38 8.79
N VAL A 5 5.03 18.74 9.60
CA VAL A 5 4.29 17.78 10.44
C VAL A 5 3.49 16.82 9.57
N GLN A 6 2.84 17.34 8.53
CA GLN A 6 2.07 16.53 7.59
C GLN A 6 2.95 15.54 6.79
N GLU A 7 4.13 15.96 6.33
CA GLU A 7 5.11 15.07 5.67
C GLU A 7 5.58 13.94 6.60
N VAL A 8 5.75 14.20 7.89
CA VAL A 8 6.15 13.19 8.89
C VAL A 8 4.99 12.22 9.19
N GLU A 9 3.76 12.70 9.35
CA GLU A 9 2.57 11.87 9.58
C GLU A 9 2.25 10.95 8.39
N GLU A 10 2.36 11.47 7.15
CA GLU A 10 2.20 10.68 5.92
C GLU A 10 3.24 9.54 5.82
N THR A 11 4.48 9.81 6.26
CA THR A 11 5.56 8.81 6.26
C THR A 11 5.36 7.75 7.35
N VAL A 12 4.91 8.15 8.55
CA VAL A 12 4.63 7.21 9.66
C VAL A 12 3.44 6.31 9.34
N GLY A 13 2.40 6.82 8.68
CA GLY A 13 1.24 6.02 8.27
C GLY A 13 1.60 4.95 7.23
N LEU A 14 2.44 5.29 6.25
CA LEU A 14 2.95 4.33 5.26
C LEU A 14 3.78 3.22 5.92
N ILE A 15 4.62 3.58 6.89
CA ILE A 15 5.44 2.63 7.65
C ILE A 15 4.55 1.73 8.50
N ALA A 16 3.60 2.28 9.26
CA ALA A 16 2.75 1.53 10.19
C ALA A 16 1.97 0.40 9.49
N MET A 17 1.50 0.62 8.26
CA MET A 17 0.83 -0.39 7.43
C MET A 17 1.68 -1.64 7.14
N PHE A 18 3.00 -1.51 7.02
CA PHE A 18 3.89 -2.66 6.82
C PHE A 18 4.32 -3.32 8.14
N PHE A 19 4.13 -2.66 9.28
CA PHE A 19 4.51 -3.20 10.59
C PHE A 19 3.33 -3.77 11.38
N ASP A 20 2.11 -3.27 11.14
CA ASP A 20 0.88 -3.79 11.74
C ASP A 20 0.53 -5.19 11.20
N THR A 21 -0.19 -5.94 12.04
CA THR A 21 -0.65 -7.30 11.71
C THR A 21 -2.11 -7.25 11.33
N HIS A 22 -2.44 -7.86 10.19
CA HIS A 22 -3.76 -7.82 9.59
C HIS A 22 -4.30 -9.22 9.31
N HIS A 23 -5.64 -9.36 9.30
CA HIS A 23 -6.33 -10.51 8.73
C HIS A 23 -6.34 -10.36 7.21
N ILE A 24 -5.43 -11.05 6.53
CA ILE A 24 -5.27 -11.00 5.08
C ILE A 24 -5.99 -12.22 4.49
N PRO A 25 -7.10 -12.02 3.77
CA PRO A 25 -7.91 -13.10 3.22
C PRO A 25 -7.13 -13.85 2.13
N LEU A 26 -7.17 -15.17 2.19
CA LEU A 26 -6.59 -16.07 1.20
C LEU A 26 -7.66 -16.53 0.19
N ASP A 27 -8.89 -16.65 0.66
CA ASP A 27 -10.11 -16.96 -0.08
C ASP A 27 -11.34 -16.45 0.71
N ASN A 28 -12.54 -16.88 0.35
CA ASN A 28 -13.77 -16.50 1.05
C ASN A 28 -13.96 -17.13 2.45
N LYS A 29 -13.05 -17.99 2.92
CA LYS A 29 -13.21 -18.77 4.15
C LYS A 29 -12.02 -18.70 5.09
N SER A 30 -10.86 -18.31 4.58
CA SER A 30 -9.60 -18.39 5.31
C SER A 30 -8.80 -17.10 5.17
N TYR A 31 -8.01 -16.83 6.20
CA TYR A 31 -7.10 -15.70 6.25
C TYR A 31 -5.77 -16.13 6.85
N ARG A 32 -4.70 -15.43 6.46
CA ARG A 32 -3.45 -15.41 7.22
C ARG A 32 -3.42 -14.20 8.14
N ILE A 33 -2.80 -14.36 9.29
CA ILE A 33 -2.46 -13.25 10.18
C ILE A 33 -1.04 -12.82 9.86
N GLY A 34 -0.84 -11.57 9.49
CA GLY A 34 0.52 -11.07 9.26
C GLY A 34 0.55 -9.67 8.68
N GLN A 35 1.77 -9.22 8.39
CA GLN A 35 2.02 -7.97 7.69
C GLN A 35 1.63 -8.09 6.21
N PHE A 36 1.32 -6.94 5.61
CA PHE A 36 1.20 -6.84 4.16
C PHE A 36 2.54 -7.11 3.49
N SER A 37 2.48 -7.63 2.26
CA SER A 37 3.69 -7.84 1.49
C SER A 37 4.32 -6.49 1.15
N PRO A 38 5.63 -6.30 1.39
CA PRO A 38 6.29 -5.06 1.02
C PRO A 38 6.20 -4.84 -0.49
N ILE A 39 5.80 -3.63 -0.87
CA ILE A 39 5.72 -3.18 -2.27
C ILE A 39 7.13 -2.71 -2.68
N TYR A 40 7.68 -3.25 -3.78
CA TYR A 40 9.08 -2.98 -4.17
C TYR A 40 9.33 -1.51 -4.50
N GLU A 41 8.31 -0.78 -4.96
CA GLU A 41 8.33 0.67 -5.18
C GLU A 41 8.68 1.44 -3.89
N VAL A 42 8.16 1.00 -2.74
CA VAL A 42 8.45 1.63 -1.43
C VAL A 42 9.92 1.41 -1.05
N GLY A 43 10.42 0.18 -1.26
CA GLY A 43 11.82 -0.15 -1.01
C GLY A 43 12.79 0.64 -1.90
N TYR A 44 12.49 0.71 -3.20
CA TYR A 44 13.31 1.46 -4.15
C TYR A 44 13.32 2.97 -3.84
N ALA A 45 12.16 3.55 -3.53
CA ALA A 45 12.10 4.95 -3.21
C ALA A 45 12.81 5.31 -1.90
N TRP A 46 12.76 4.43 -0.90
CA TRP A 46 13.55 4.60 0.31
C TRP A 46 15.03 4.69 -0.05
N GLU A 47 15.56 3.76 -0.86
CA GLU A 47 16.94 3.82 -1.33
C GLU A 47 17.24 5.12 -2.10
N LEU A 48 16.33 5.55 -2.97
CA LEU A 48 16.50 6.76 -3.77
C LEU A 48 16.53 8.01 -2.90
N ALA A 49 15.65 8.10 -1.90
CA ALA A 49 15.57 9.23 -0.97
C ALA A 49 16.85 9.41 -0.13
N GLN A 50 17.60 8.33 0.12
CA GLN A 50 18.91 8.40 0.79
C GLN A 50 19.99 9.05 -0.09
N LYS A 51 19.80 9.08 -1.41
CA LYS A 51 20.79 9.55 -2.40
C LYS A 51 20.43 10.92 -2.98
N GLN A 52 19.14 11.21 -3.10
CA GLN A 52 18.66 12.42 -3.74
C GLN A 52 17.27 12.83 -3.22
N VAL A 53 16.92 14.09 -3.46
CA VAL A 53 15.55 14.56 -3.24
C VAL A 53 14.64 13.95 -4.30
N LEU A 54 13.52 13.38 -3.86
CA LEU A 54 12.49 12.85 -4.76
C LEU A 54 11.91 13.96 -5.64
N THR A 55 11.61 13.62 -6.90
CA THR A 55 10.93 14.54 -7.83
C THR A 55 9.50 14.83 -7.37
N PRO A 56 8.86 15.92 -7.84
CA PRO A 56 7.47 16.20 -7.50
C PRO A 56 6.51 15.04 -7.80
N LYS A 57 6.70 14.34 -8.92
CA LYS A 57 5.87 13.16 -9.29
C LYS A 57 6.08 11.98 -8.33
N GLN A 58 7.33 11.73 -7.93
CA GLN A 58 7.65 10.68 -6.96
C GLN A 58 7.06 10.98 -5.58
N LYS A 59 7.05 12.25 -5.18
CA LYS A 59 6.36 12.69 -3.95
C LYS A 59 4.85 12.51 -4.04
N GLU A 60 4.25 12.90 -5.17
CA GLU A 60 2.82 12.72 -5.41
C GLU A 60 2.40 11.24 -5.35
N PHE A 61 3.19 10.35 -5.95
CA PHE A 61 3.01 8.90 -5.84
C PHE A 61 2.94 8.46 -4.36
N PHE A 62 3.88 8.88 -3.52
CA PHE A 62 3.88 8.52 -2.10
C PHE A 62 2.69 9.09 -1.33
N GLN A 63 2.31 10.33 -1.63
CA GLN A 63 1.16 10.94 -0.97
C GLN A 63 -0.13 10.23 -1.32
N GLN A 64 -0.31 9.82 -2.57
CA GLN A 64 -1.47 9.04 -2.98
C GLN A 64 -1.45 7.63 -2.36
N LEU A 65 -0.30 6.96 -2.37
CA LEU A 65 -0.15 5.66 -1.72
C LEU A 65 -0.45 5.75 -0.22
N ALA A 66 0.18 6.69 0.50
CA ALA A 66 -0.07 6.90 1.93
C ALA A 66 -1.56 7.13 2.24
N ARG A 67 -2.27 7.93 1.44
CA ARG A 67 -3.71 8.15 1.62
C ARG A 67 -4.54 6.89 1.42
N HIS A 68 -4.21 6.07 0.41
CA HIS A 68 -4.86 4.79 0.19
C HIS A 68 -4.67 3.88 1.42
N GLU A 69 -3.41 3.64 1.78
CA GLU A 69 -3.04 2.68 2.84
C GLU A 69 -3.55 3.12 4.23
N ILE A 70 -3.45 4.41 4.58
CA ILE A 70 -3.97 4.92 5.86
C ILE A 70 -5.49 4.74 5.93
N THR A 71 -6.22 5.08 4.85
CA THR A 71 -7.68 4.96 4.84
C THR A 71 -8.11 3.50 4.92
N GLU A 72 -7.43 2.61 4.20
CA GLU A 72 -7.67 1.16 4.27
C GLU A 72 -7.47 0.63 5.69
N SER A 73 -6.35 0.97 6.34
CA SER A 73 -6.07 0.58 7.73
C SER A 73 -7.13 1.08 8.71
N GLU A 74 -7.59 2.33 8.57
CA GLU A 74 -8.66 2.89 9.39
C GLU A 74 -9.99 2.17 9.20
N LEU A 75 -10.33 1.80 7.97
CA LEU A 75 -11.53 1.03 7.66
C LEU A 75 -11.46 -0.38 8.27
N MET A 76 -10.29 -1.03 8.20
CA MET A 76 -10.07 -2.32 8.83
C MET A 76 -10.20 -2.25 10.35
N LYS A 77 -9.67 -1.19 10.99
CA LYS A 77 -9.85 -0.93 12.43
C LYS A 77 -11.31 -0.71 12.83
N LYS A 78 -12.15 -0.25 11.89
CA LYS A 78 -13.61 -0.10 12.06
C LYS A 78 -14.40 -1.38 11.77
N GLY A 79 -13.73 -2.47 11.41
CA GLY A 79 -14.34 -3.79 11.19
C GLY A 79 -14.63 -4.15 9.74
N HIS A 80 -14.23 -3.32 8.77
CA HIS A 80 -14.30 -3.74 7.37
C HIS A 80 -13.24 -4.83 7.09
N PRO A 81 -13.57 -5.89 6.34
CA PRO A 81 -12.55 -6.82 5.87
C PRO A 81 -11.62 -6.11 4.86
N TYR A 82 -10.35 -6.53 4.78
CA TYR A 82 -9.39 -5.97 3.80
C TYR A 82 -9.96 -6.03 2.37
N LYS A 83 -10.34 -7.23 1.94
CA LYS A 83 -11.18 -7.50 0.77
C LYS A 83 -12.43 -8.23 1.24
N ASP A 84 -13.58 -7.92 0.65
CA ASP A 84 -14.81 -8.59 1.04
C ASP A 84 -14.75 -10.08 0.67
N PRO A 85 -14.98 -11.02 1.61
CA PRO A 85 -15.00 -12.46 1.32
C PRO A 85 -15.98 -12.85 0.21
N ASP A 86 -17.11 -12.15 0.11
CA ASP A 86 -18.14 -12.44 -0.89
C ASP A 86 -17.74 -11.92 -2.30
N SER A 87 -16.67 -11.14 -2.41
CA SER A 87 -16.11 -10.72 -3.70
C SER A 87 -15.18 -11.77 -4.33
N PHE A 88 -14.87 -12.84 -3.60
CA PHE A 88 -14.03 -13.92 -4.12
C PHE A 88 -14.81 -14.82 -5.09
N ASN A 89 -14.33 -14.90 -6.33
CA ASN A 89 -15.01 -15.67 -7.38
C ASN A 89 -14.50 -17.12 -7.54
N GLY A 90 -13.68 -17.61 -6.61
CA GLY A 90 -13.01 -18.91 -6.69
C GLY A 90 -11.57 -18.84 -7.23
N ASN A 91 -11.15 -17.71 -7.79
CA ASN A 91 -9.79 -17.49 -8.29
C ASN A 91 -9.15 -16.22 -7.72
N GLU A 92 -9.92 -15.14 -7.64
CA GLU A 92 -9.46 -13.84 -7.17
C GLU A 92 -10.58 -13.08 -6.46
N PHE A 93 -10.19 -12.08 -5.67
CA PHE A 93 -11.11 -11.11 -5.11
C PHE A 93 -11.46 -10.06 -6.16
N LYS A 94 -12.75 -9.80 -6.34
CA LYS A 94 -13.28 -8.67 -7.13
C LYS A 94 -13.46 -7.45 -6.24
N SER A 95 -13.81 -6.33 -6.87
CA SER A 95 -14.09 -5.07 -6.16
C SER A 95 -15.54 -4.91 -5.73
N ASP A 96 -16.40 -5.92 -5.94
CA ASP A 96 -17.79 -5.92 -5.50
C ASP A 96 -18.17 -7.30 -4.96
N PRO A 97 -18.71 -7.40 -3.73
CA PRO A 97 -18.83 -6.34 -2.72
C PRO A 97 -17.47 -5.72 -2.32
N LYS A 98 -17.51 -4.47 -1.84
CA LYS A 98 -16.31 -3.68 -1.53
C LYS A 98 -15.75 -4.01 -0.16
N GLY A 99 -14.46 -4.34 -0.11
CA GLY A 99 -13.67 -4.35 1.12
C GLY A 99 -13.11 -2.97 1.49
N ALA A 100 -12.32 -2.90 2.56
CA ALA A 100 -11.56 -1.71 2.94
C ALA A 100 -10.67 -1.21 1.80
N HIS A 101 -10.05 -2.14 1.05
CA HIS A 101 -9.21 -1.85 -0.11
C HIS A 101 -9.96 -1.10 -1.21
N ASP A 102 -11.18 -1.52 -1.51
CA ASP A 102 -12.01 -0.93 -2.58
C ASP A 102 -12.75 0.36 -2.14
N LEU A 103 -12.85 0.57 -0.82
CA LEU A 103 -13.44 1.76 -0.21
C LEU A 103 -12.44 2.91 -0.01
N ALA A 104 -11.15 2.59 0.09
CA ALA A 104 -10.08 3.59 0.17
C ALA A 104 -9.98 4.40 -1.14
N PRO A 105 -9.43 5.65 -1.09
CA PRO A 105 -9.06 6.38 -2.29
C PRO A 105 -8.15 5.54 -3.18
N PRO A 106 -8.22 5.64 -4.52
CA PRO A 106 -7.45 4.77 -5.39
C PRO A 106 -5.94 4.91 -5.15
N PRO A 107 -5.17 3.81 -5.14
CA PRO A 107 -3.72 3.87 -5.08
C PRO A 107 -3.16 4.46 -6.38
N PRO A 108 -1.86 4.80 -6.45
CA PRO A 108 -1.23 5.22 -7.70
C PRO A 108 -1.46 4.22 -8.83
N THR A 109 -1.91 4.69 -9.98
CA THR A 109 -2.11 3.86 -11.19
C THR A 109 -0.89 3.83 -12.11
N ILE A 110 0.07 4.72 -11.85
CA ILE A 110 1.36 4.77 -12.54
C ILE A 110 2.41 4.12 -11.66
N GLU A 111 3.35 3.44 -12.28
CA GLU A 111 4.51 2.89 -11.59
C GLU A 111 5.37 4.02 -10.98
N PHE A 112 6.03 3.73 -9.85
CA PHE A 112 7.06 4.62 -9.35
C PHE A 112 8.24 4.64 -10.33
N ASP A 113 8.49 5.79 -10.94
CA ASP A 113 9.52 5.96 -11.97
C ASP A 113 10.89 5.38 -11.54
N GLY A 114 11.36 4.37 -12.28
CA GLY A 114 12.61 3.64 -12.06
C GLY A 114 12.50 2.36 -11.21
N ALA A 115 11.36 2.10 -10.55
CA ALA A 115 11.23 0.98 -9.61
C ALA A 115 11.23 -0.40 -10.28
N PHE A 116 10.51 -0.60 -11.38
CA PHE A 116 10.45 -1.88 -12.09
C PHE A 116 11.79 -2.21 -12.75
N SER A 117 12.45 -1.22 -13.35
CA SER A 117 13.80 -1.39 -13.89
C SER A 117 14.79 -1.79 -12.81
N TYR A 118 14.68 -1.22 -11.62
CA TYR A 118 15.46 -1.64 -10.46
C TYR A 118 15.11 -3.07 -10.04
N PHE A 119 13.82 -3.41 -9.90
CA PHE A 119 13.35 -4.74 -9.53
C PHE A 119 13.91 -5.83 -10.46
N MET A 120 13.77 -5.64 -11.78
CA MET A 120 14.26 -6.60 -12.79
C MET A 120 15.77 -6.83 -12.69
N LYS A 121 16.56 -5.78 -12.43
CA LYS A 121 18.02 -5.88 -12.26
C LYS A 121 18.44 -6.86 -11.16
N TYR A 122 17.64 -7.02 -10.10
CA TYR A 122 17.97 -7.88 -8.96
C TYR A 122 17.25 -9.24 -8.97
N HIS A 123 16.27 -9.42 -9.86
CA HIS A 123 15.43 -10.64 -9.91
C HIS A 123 15.55 -11.46 -11.21
N ASP A 124 16.21 -10.95 -12.26
CA ASP A 124 16.66 -11.76 -13.42
C ASP A 124 17.99 -12.48 -13.12
N LYS A 125 17.98 -13.44 -12.19
CA LYS A 125 19.11 -14.36 -11.95
C LYS A 125 18.70 -15.82 -12.00
#